data_AF-A0A951W2D6-F1
#
_entry.id   AF-A0A951W2D6-F1
#
_cell.length_a   1.000
_cell.length_b   1.000
_cell.length_c   1.000
_cell.angle_alpha   90.00
_cell.angle_beta   90.00
_cell.angle_gamma   90.00
#
_symmetry.space_group_name_H-M   'P 1'
#
loop_
_entity.id
_entity.type
_entity.pdbx_description
1 polymer ?
#
loop_
_entity_poly.entity_id
_entity_poly.type
_entity_poly.pdbx_seq_one_letter_code
_entity_poly.pdbx_strand_id
1 'polypeptide(L)'
;AAEDVPELASLAAARPVLDAFITLFRGSEAEVLLRLLVLREIGRESESPRFSPEALRARFTYVDPVKLETVLKRLRDNALLAFAEDGHYHLSDPGRNAVAAISMLLRFSEEEDVELGFLTAQLAGLQAIGSVTPEALGHLLSKLNDLTWHFEEAIASGSEFNIVTSRRRLSANERWLARGTEVMNRLLADPDVDFDIARIAQRIGLAQSRLARVDASFQRALNKIEAQRVTLGASGISSSDVAAWLRGQNLGQLAGMADDAISLVPDLPLVAGGHELLDRAEVVLSEEVRARETDQALPPPGSAEVDTRPEHEDLALLEHFTRRISALPDAAPLAAIVSGGGFAPSSYRLSMLALFADEADGPTEGPVGEFMRLPVEVFFTDELTPVHEDGIALISRGVVAPRRPAPPATEPTR
;
A
#
# COMPACT_ATOMS: atom_id res chain seq x y z
N ALA A 1 -36.82 -9.73 20.76
CA ALA A 1 -37.31 -8.91 19.63
C ALA A 1 -36.12 -8.19 18.99
N ALA A 2 -36.23 -7.62 17.79
CA ALA A 2 -35.15 -6.80 17.21
C ALA A 2 -34.79 -5.57 18.09
N GLU A 3 -35.62 -5.26 19.09
CA GLU A 3 -35.44 -4.22 20.11
C GLU A 3 -34.40 -4.59 21.19
N ASP A 4 -33.95 -5.85 21.28
CA ASP A 4 -33.02 -6.32 22.32
C ASP A 4 -31.55 -6.32 21.90
N VAL A 5 -31.23 -5.83 20.69
CA VAL A 5 -29.85 -5.77 20.16
C VAL A 5 -29.38 -4.31 20.19
N PRO A 6 -28.46 -3.93 21.09
CA PRO A 6 -27.97 -2.55 21.23
C PRO A 6 -27.43 -1.97 19.92
N GLU A 7 -26.81 -2.80 19.08
CA GLU A 7 -26.25 -2.42 17.78
C GLU A 7 -27.34 -2.03 16.76
N LEU A 8 -28.60 -2.47 16.96
CA LEU A 8 -29.73 -2.10 16.13
C LEU A 8 -30.41 -0.80 16.57
N ALA A 9 -30.08 -0.26 17.76
CA ALA A 9 -30.76 0.92 18.29
C ALA A 9 -30.58 2.15 17.41
N SER A 10 -29.39 2.36 16.85
CA SER A 10 -29.11 3.47 15.92
C SER A 10 -29.88 3.30 14.59
N LEU A 11 -29.96 2.08 14.07
CA LEU A 11 -30.72 1.76 12.86
C LEU A 11 -32.24 1.88 13.08
N ALA A 12 -32.72 1.48 14.26
CA ALA A 12 -34.11 1.65 14.66
C ALA A 12 -34.47 3.14 14.79
N ALA A 13 -33.58 3.96 15.35
CA ALA A 13 -33.76 5.41 15.39
C ALA A 13 -33.75 6.04 13.98
N ALA A 14 -33.00 5.47 13.03
CA ALA A 14 -32.94 5.90 11.64
C ALA A 14 -34.08 5.33 10.75
N ARG A 15 -35.09 4.66 11.33
CA ARG A 15 -36.12 3.94 10.58
C ARG A 15 -36.83 4.76 9.50
N PRO A 16 -37.23 6.03 9.73
CA PRO A 16 -37.88 6.84 8.69
C PRO A 16 -36.99 7.07 7.46
N VAL A 17 -35.68 7.22 7.66
CA VAL A 17 -34.72 7.38 6.55
C VAL A 17 -34.53 6.03 5.85
N LEU A 18 -34.40 4.94 6.60
CA LEU A 18 -34.28 3.60 6.01
C LEU A 18 -35.51 3.23 5.16
N ASP A 19 -36.72 3.54 5.62
CA ASP A 19 -37.95 3.30 4.86
C ASP A 19 -38.02 4.17 3.59
N ALA A 20 -37.49 5.40 3.63
CA ALA A 20 -37.29 6.24 2.46
C ALA A 20 -36.32 5.60 1.44
N PHE A 21 -35.18 5.06 1.87
CA PHE A 21 -34.25 4.34 1.01
C PHE A 21 -34.86 3.05 0.43
N ILE A 22 -35.55 2.25 1.26
CA ILE A 22 -36.29 1.07 0.82
C ILE A 22 -37.31 1.47 -0.26
N THR A 23 -38.01 2.58 -0.06
CA THR A 23 -38.96 3.09 -1.05
C THR A 23 -38.26 3.52 -2.33
N LEU A 24 -37.08 4.13 -2.29
CA LEU A 24 -36.39 4.60 -3.49
C LEU A 24 -35.80 3.45 -4.31
N PHE A 25 -35.26 2.42 -3.65
CA PHE A 25 -34.51 1.34 -4.30
C PHE A 25 -35.32 0.06 -4.57
N ARG A 26 -36.60 -0.01 -4.18
CA ARG A 26 -37.44 -1.20 -4.43
C ARG A 26 -38.02 -1.24 -5.85
N GLY A 27 -37.78 -2.30 -6.62
CA GLY A 27 -38.44 -2.52 -7.93
C GLY A 27 -37.42 -2.79 -9.02
N SER A 28 -37.83 -2.64 -10.29
CA SER A 28 -36.91 -2.72 -11.43
C SER A 28 -35.97 -1.51 -11.47
N GLU A 29 -34.82 -1.65 -12.12
CA GLU A 29 -33.84 -0.57 -12.29
C GLU A 29 -34.47 0.69 -12.89
N ALA A 30 -35.28 0.54 -13.94
CA ALA A 30 -35.96 1.66 -14.59
C ALA A 30 -36.90 2.42 -13.63
N GLU A 31 -37.60 1.72 -12.74
CA GLU A 31 -38.46 2.34 -11.73
C GLU A 31 -37.65 3.06 -10.64
N VAL A 32 -36.50 2.49 -10.25
CA VAL A 32 -35.55 3.11 -9.32
C VAL A 32 -35.02 4.40 -9.92
N LEU A 33 -34.48 4.34 -11.14
CA LEU A 33 -33.95 5.51 -11.85
C LEU A 33 -34.99 6.61 -12.02
N LEU A 34 -36.24 6.25 -12.37
CA LEU A 34 -37.30 7.25 -12.51
C LEU A 34 -37.64 7.95 -11.18
N ARG A 35 -37.68 7.23 -10.05
CA ARG A 35 -37.91 7.84 -8.73
C ARG A 35 -36.74 8.71 -8.30
N LEU A 36 -35.52 8.25 -8.50
CA LEU A 36 -34.31 9.02 -8.20
C LEU A 36 -34.27 10.30 -9.04
N LEU A 37 -34.59 10.22 -10.32
CA LEU A 37 -34.70 11.37 -11.22
C LEU A 37 -35.73 12.38 -10.71
N VAL A 38 -36.96 11.94 -10.46
CA VAL A 38 -38.04 12.83 -10.02
C VAL A 38 -37.71 13.47 -8.67
N LEU A 39 -37.25 12.68 -7.69
CA LEU A 39 -36.92 13.19 -6.36
C LEU A 39 -35.75 14.18 -6.42
N ARG A 40 -34.68 13.85 -7.16
CA ARG A 40 -33.51 14.72 -7.30
C ARG A 40 -33.88 16.03 -7.99
N GLU A 41 -34.64 15.98 -9.08
CA GLU A 41 -35.00 17.18 -9.83
C GLU A 41 -35.92 18.11 -9.02
N ILE A 42 -36.84 17.55 -8.21
CA ILE A 42 -37.60 18.34 -7.23
C ILE A 42 -36.66 18.97 -6.18
N GLY A 43 -35.67 18.23 -5.70
CA GLY A 43 -34.72 18.68 -4.68
C GLY A 43 -33.64 19.65 -5.13
N ARG A 44 -33.48 19.89 -6.44
CA ARG A 44 -32.53 20.90 -6.96
C ARG A 44 -33.03 22.34 -6.82
N GLU A 45 -34.34 22.52 -6.66
CA GLU A 45 -34.94 23.84 -6.56
C GLU A 45 -34.72 24.44 -5.16
N SER A 46 -33.92 25.50 -5.10
CA SER A 46 -33.54 26.14 -3.84
C SER A 46 -34.39 27.39 -3.54
N GLU A 47 -34.86 28.09 -4.56
CA GLU A 47 -35.52 29.40 -4.38
C GLU A 47 -37.02 29.25 -4.11
N SER A 48 -37.67 28.29 -4.77
CA SER A 48 -39.10 28.02 -4.58
C SER A 48 -39.36 26.51 -4.42
N PRO A 49 -39.07 25.91 -3.25
CA PRO A 49 -39.14 24.46 -3.01
C PRO A 49 -40.58 23.94 -2.83
N ARG A 50 -41.53 24.51 -3.56
CA ARG A 50 -42.95 24.16 -3.57
C ARG A 50 -43.45 24.10 -5.00
N PHE A 51 -44.17 23.04 -5.35
CA PHE A 51 -44.61 22.79 -6.72
C PHE A 51 -46.09 22.46 -6.80
N SER A 52 -46.81 23.19 -7.65
CA SER A 52 -48.16 22.76 -8.04
C SER A 52 -48.07 21.48 -8.88
N PRO A 53 -49.16 20.68 -8.95
CA PRO A 53 -49.22 19.51 -9.83
C PRO A 53 -48.91 19.85 -11.29
N GLU A 54 -49.40 20.98 -11.79
CA GLU A 54 -49.18 21.46 -13.16
C GLU A 54 -47.70 21.81 -13.40
N ALA A 55 -47.03 22.43 -12.43
CA ALA A 55 -45.61 22.75 -12.52
C ALA A 55 -44.75 21.48 -12.59
N LEU A 56 -45.11 20.43 -11.83
CA LEU A 56 -44.44 19.14 -11.91
C LEU A 56 -44.64 18.48 -13.28
N ARG A 57 -45.87 18.45 -13.81
CA ARG A 57 -46.14 17.89 -15.14
C ARG A 57 -45.37 18.63 -16.24
N ALA A 58 -45.35 19.97 -16.19
CA ALA A 58 -44.60 20.76 -17.14
C ALA A 58 -43.08 20.46 -17.09
N ARG A 59 -42.51 20.35 -15.88
CA ARG A 59 -41.09 20.02 -15.71
C ARG A 59 -40.72 18.63 -16.20
N PHE A 60 -41.59 17.65 -15.98
CA PHE A 60 -41.37 16.26 -16.39
C PHE A 60 -42.11 15.89 -17.68
N THR A 61 -42.25 16.82 -18.63
CA THR A 61 -42.97 16.59 -19.90
C THR A 61 -42.39 15.42 -20.72
N TYR A 62 -41.11 15.09 -20.50
CA TYR A 62 -40.42 13.97 -21.14
C TYR A 62 -40.70 12.60 -20.48
N VAL A 63 -41.47 12.56 -19.38
CA VAL A 63 -41.89 11.35 -18.68
C VAL A 63 -43.35 11.04 -19.01
N ASP A 64 -43.67 9.77 -19.20
CA ASP A 64 -45.06 9.34 -19.35
C ASP A 64 -45.93 9.83 -18.16
N PRO A 65 -47.06 10.51 -18.41
CA PRO A 65 -47.87 11.11 -17.34
C PRO A 65 -48.36 10.12 -16.29
N VAL A 66 -48.72 8.89 -16.69
CA VAL A 66 -49.21 7.87 -15.76
C VAL A 66 -48.07 7.38 -14.87
N LYS A 67 -46.88 7.20 -15.42
CA LYS A 67 -45.69 6.83 -14.65
C LYS A 67 -45.28 7.94 -13.69
N LEU A 68 -45.34 9.20 -14.12
CA LEU A 68 -45.04 10.35 -13.26
C LEU A 68 -45.99 10.41 -12.06
N GLU A 69 -47.31 10.35 -12.28
CA GLU A 69 -48.30 10.36 -11.20
C GLU A 69 -48.13 9.17 -10.25
N THR A 70 -47.79 7.99 -10.79
CA THR A 70 -47.48 6.80 -9.98
C THR A 70 -46.27 7.03 -9.08
N VAL A 71 -45.21 7.65 -9.61
CA VAL A 71 -44.00 7.99 -8.84
C VAL A 71 -44.30 9.05 -7.79
N LEU A 72 -44.97 10.15 -8.14
CA LEU A 72 -45.34 11.21 -7.19
C LEU A 72 -46.21 10.67 -6.05
N LYS A 73 -47.20 9.84 -6.38
CA LYS A 73 -48.02 9.14 -5.39
C LYS A 73 -47.15 8.27 -4.47
N ARG A 74 -46.25 7.46 -5.04
CA ARG A 74 -45.40 6.56 -4.25
C ARG A 74 -44.42 7.31 -3.34
N LEU A 75 -43.82 8.38 -3.83
CA LEU A 75 -42.94 9.24 -3.02
C LEU A 75 -43.73 9.91 -1.87
N ARG A 76 -44.97 10.34 -2.14
CA ARG A 76 -45.84 10.92 -1.11
C ARG A 76 -46.28 9.89 -0.07
N ASP A 77 -46.80 8.75 -0.53
CA ASP A 77 -47.34 7.70 0.33
C ASP A 77 -46.27 7.08 1.27
N ASN A 78 -44.98 7.26 0.95
CA ASN A 78 -43.85 6.82 1.77
C ASN A 78 -43.03 7.99 2.34
N ALA A 79 -43.67 9.14 2.56
CA ALA A 79 -43.11 10.28 3.28
C ALA A 79 -41.78 10.84 2.73
N LEU A 80 -41.52 10.71 1.42
CA LEU A 80 -40.43 11.41 0.71
C LEU A 80 -40.91 12.76 0.14
N LEU A 81 -42.20 12.85 -0.19
CA LEU A 81 -42.89 14.09 -0.54
C LEU A 81 -44.05 14.34 0.41
N ALA A 82 -44.37 15.60 0.64
CA ALA A 82 -45.58 16.02 1.33
C ALA A 82 -46.41 16.89 0.38
N PHE A 83 -47.73 16.78 0.51
CA PHE A 83 -48.70 17.62 -0.20
C PHE A 83 -49.36 18.53 0.82
N ALA A 84 -49.06 19.82 0.76
CA ALA A 84 -49.54 20.80 1.72
C ALA A 84 -50.99 21.22 1.42
N GLU A 85 -51.63 21.87 2.40
CA GLU A 85 -53.00 22.37 2.29
C GLU A 85 -53.18 23.43 1.18
N ASP A 86 -52.09 24.13 0.83
CA ASP A 86 -52.03 25.08 -0.28
C ASP A 86 -51.99 24.39 -1.66
N GLY A 87 -52.11 23.06 -1.72
CA GLY A 87 -52.12 22.28 -2.95
C GLY A 87 -50.74 22.08 -3.59
N HIS A 88 -49.65 22.35 -2.85
CA HIS A 88 -48.30 22.22 -3.38
C HIS A 88 -47.54 21.02 -2.80
N TYR A 89 -46.79 20.34 -3.67
CA TYR A 89 -45.79 19.35 -3.29
C TYR A 89 -44.53 20.03 -2.76
N HIS A 90 -43.93 19.43 -1.74
CA HIS A 90 -42.60 19.77 -1.24
C HIS A 90 -41.89 18.53 -0.70
N LEU A 91 -40.56 18.59 -0.60
CA LEU A 91 -39.81 17.55 0.08
C LEU A 91 -40.16 17.53 1.57
N SER A 92 -40.39 16.34 2.11
CA SER A 92 -40.39 16.09 3.55
C SER A 92 -38.95 16.08 4.08
N ASP A 93 -38.78 15.97 5.40
CA ASP A 93 -37.45 15.87 6.01
C ASP A 93 -36.72 14.56 5.63
N PRO A 94 -37.35 13.36 5.65
CA PRO A 94 -36.74 12.15 5.10
C PRO A 94 -36.41 12.28 3.61
N GLY A 95 -37.26 12.96 2.83
CA GLY A 95 -37.02 13.26 1.42
C GLY A 95 -35.79 14.12 1.19
N ARG A 96 -35.63 15.21 1.97
CA ARG A 96 -34.43 16.06 1.96
C ARG A 96 -33.17 15.28 2.32
N ASN A 97 -33.23 14.46 3.37
CA ASN A 97 -32.09 13.63 3.78
C ASN A 97 -31.70 12.63 2.70
N ALA A 98 -32.68 12.00 2.03
CA ALA A 98 -32.42 11.10 0.92
C ALA A 98 -31.78 11.83 -0.28
N VAL A 99 -32.27 13.01 -0.67
CA VAL A 99 -31.67 13.82 -1.75
C VAL A 99 -30.23 14.22 -1.42
N ALA A 100 -29.97 14.66 -0.17
CA ALA A 100 -28.64 15.03 0.27
C ALA A 100 -27.67 13.83 0.20
N ALA A 101 -28.10 12.68 0.70
CA ALA A 101 -27.30 11.45 0.66
C ALA A 101 -27.03 10.96 -0.78
N ILE A 102 -28.02 10.97 -1.67
CA ILE A 102 -27.83 10.61 -3.08
C ILE A 102 -26.87 11.59 -3.76
N SER A 103 -27.03 12.89 -3.52
CA SER A 103 -26.13 13.91 -4.08
C SER A 103 -24.69 13.68 -3.62
N MET A 104 -24.51 13.25 -2.36
CA MET A 104 -23.20 12.89 -1.82
C MET A 104 -22.60 11.66 -2.50
N LEU A 105 -23.40 10.59 -2.68
CA LEU A 105 -22.97 9.37 -3.36
C LEU A 105 -22.56 9.62 -4.81
N LEU A 106 -23.34 10.43 -5.55
CA LEU A 106 -23.02 10.80 -6.92
C LEU A 106 -21.71 11.58 -7.00
N ARG A 107 -21.45 12.49 -6.06
CA ARG A 107 -20.20 13.25 -6.01
C ARG A 107 -18.98 12.35 -5.79
N PHE A 108 -19.08 11.30 -4.98
CA PHE A 108 -18.00 10.33 -4.80
C PHE A 108 -17.74 9.47 -6.04
N SER A 109 -18.74 9.25 -6.89
CA SER A 109 -18.57 8.49 -8.13
C SER A 109 -17.86 9.26 -9.25
N GLU A 110 -17.83 10.60 -9.17
CA GLU A 110 -17.24 11.46 -10.21
C GLU A 110 -15.73 11.68 -10.02
N GLU A 111 -15.24 11.69 -8.77
CA GLU A 111 -13.83 11.96 -8.45
C GLU A 111 -13.31 11.06 -7.33
N GLU A 112 -12.44 10.11 -7.68
CA GLU A 112 -11.78 9.16 -6.76
C GLU A 112 -10.96 9.83 -5.63
N ASP A 113 -10.66 11.12 -5.76
CA ASP A 113 -9.84 11.91 -4.82
C ASP A 113 -10.65 12.86 -3.93
N VAL A 114 -11.98 12.90 -4.06
CA VAL A 114 -12.83 13.79 -3.26
C VAL A 114 -13.14 13.21 -1.88
N GLU A 115 -13.09 11.90 -1.74
CA GLU A 115 -13.53 11.20 -0.52
C GLU A 115 -12.74 11.61 0.72
N LEU A 116 -11.41 11.64 0.64
CA LEU A 116 -10.57 12.04 1.77
C LEU A 116 -10.84 13.49 2.17
N GLY A 117 -11.02 14.38 1.18
CA GLY A 117 -11.34 15.78 1.45
C GLY A 117 -12.69 15.94 2.14
N PHE A 118 -13.70 15.17 1.75
CA PHE A 118 -14.99 15.14 2.42
C PHE A 118 -14.88 14.64 3.87
N LEU A 119 -14.24 13.49 4.10
CA LEU A 119 -14.11 12.91 5.43
C LEU A 119 -13.38 13.86 6.39
N THR A 120 -12.30 14.48 5.92
CA THR A 120 -11.56 15.49 6.70
C THR A 120 -12.39 16.74 6.97
N ALA A 121 -13.15 17.24 5.98
CA ALA A 121 -14.02 18.40 6.18
C ALA A 121 -15.17 18.10 7.15
N GLN A 122 -15.78 16.92 7.04
CA GLN A 122 -16.80 16.45 7.97
C GLN A 122 -16.26 16.38 9.39
N LEU A 123 -15.09 15.75 9.59
CA LEU A 123 -14.44 15.69 10.89
C LEU A 123 -14.11 17.05 11.47
N ALA A 124 -13.62 18.00 10.65
CA ALA A 124 -13.37 19.36 11.10
C ALA A 124 -14.67 20.06 11.57
N GLY A 125 -15.79 19.83 10.86
CA GLY A 125 -17.11 20.34 11.26
C GLY A 125 -17.59 19.73 12.58
N LEU A 126 -17.52 18.40 12.71
CA LEU A 126 -17.89 17.69 13.93
C LEU A 126 -17.04 18.12 15.13
N GLN A 127 -15.73 18.31 14.91
CA GLN A 127 -14.78 18.79 15.92
C GLN A 127 -15.11 20.22 16.39
N ALA A 128 -15.54 21.10 15.49
CA ALA A 128 -15.90 22.48 15.83
C ALA A 128 -17.14 22.60 16.75
N ILE A 129 -18.04 21.61 16.71
CA ILE A 129 -19.25 21.59 17.53
C ILE A 129 -19.20 20.52 18.65
N GLY A 130 -18.06 19.88 18.87
CA GLY A 130 -17.88 18.86 19.93
C GLY A 130 -18.69 17.57 19.72
N SER A 131 -18.92 17.17 18.47
CA SER A 131 -19.77 16.02 18.10
C SER A 131 -19.02 14.92 17.33
N VAL A 132 -17.70 14.84 17.51
CA VAL A 132 -16.89 13.80 16.86
C VAL A 132 -17.32 12.42 17.37
N THR A 133 -17.59 11.50 16.45
CA THR A 133 -17.97 10.13 16.78
C THR A 133 -16.84 9.15 16.44
N PRO A 134 -16.76 8.01 17.13
CA PRO A 134 -15.83 6.92 16.77
C PRO A 134 -16.01 6.45 15.33
N GLU A 135 -17.25 6.43 14.83
CA GLU A 135 -17.58 6.04 13.46
C GLU A 135 -16.97 7.00 12.43
N ALA A 136 -17.13 8.32 12.62
CA ALA A 136 -16.57 9.31 11.70
C ALA A 136 -15.04 9.23 11.62
N LEU A 137 -14.37 9.02 12.76
CA LEU A 137 -12.93 8.78 12.80
C LEU A 137 -12.56 7.43 12.16
N GLY A 138 -13.37 6.40 12.37
CA GLY A 138 -13.22 5.08 11.76
C GLY A 138 -13.23 5.14 10.23
N HIS A 139 -14.12 5.93 9.63
CA HIS A 139 -14.16 6.13 8.18
C HIS A 139 -12.88 6.78 7.64
N LEU A 140 -12.38 7.83 8.30
CA LEU A 140 -11.10 8.44 7.91
C LEU A 140 -9.94 7.43 8.04
N LEU A 141 -9.90 6.67 9.13
CA LEU A 141 -8.86 5.66 9.34
C LEU A 141 -8.89 4.58 8.25
N SER A 142 -10.08 4.10 7.87
CA SER A 142 -10.24 3.13 6.78
C SER A 142 -9.66 3.70 5.49
N LYS A 143 -10.10 4.90 5.10
CA LYS A 143 -9.66 5.54 3.86
C LYS A 143 -8.14 5.74 3.80
N LEU A 144 -7.51 6.11 4.91
CA LEU A 144 -6.05 6.26 4.98
C LEU A 144 -5.30 4.93 4.81
N ASN A 145 -5.82 3.85 5.39
CA ASN A 145 -5.24 2.52 5.22
C ASN A 145 -5.42 2.04 3.77
N ASP A 146 -6.60 2.24 3.18
CA ASP A 146 -6.89 1.87 1.79
C ASP A 146 -5.98 2.63 0.82
N LEU A 147 -5.80 3.94 1.02
CA LEU A 147 -4.85 4.73 0.23
C LEU A 147 -3.41 4.22 0.37
N THR A 148 -2.98 3.92 1.61
CA THR A 148 -1.63 3.36 1.86
C THR A 148 -1.45 2.07 1.08
N TRP A 149 -2.42 1.15 1.17
CA TRP A 149 -2.39 -0.13 0.47
C TRP A 149 -2.32 0.04 -1.05
N HIS A 150 -3.18 0.87 -1.64
CA HIS A 150 -3.15 1.14 -3.09
C HIS A 150 -1.83 1.75 -3.56
N PHE A 151 -1.21 2.61 -2.76
CA PHE A 151 0.07 3.20 -3.10
C PHE A 151 1.21 2.20 -2.99
N GLU A 152 1.21 1.33 -1.98
CA GLU A 152 2.17 0.23 -1.85
C GLU A 152 2.03 -0.77 -3.01
N GLU A 153 0.80 -1.10 -3.42
CA GLU A 153 0.52 -1.96 -4.58
C GLU A 153 1.01 -1.32 -5.89
N ALA A 154 0.78 -0.01 -6.07
CA ALA A 154 1.29 0.71 -7.24
C ALA A 154 2.83 0.67 -7.31
N ILE A 155 3.52 0.83 -6.17
CA ILE A 155 4.98 0.70 -6.10
C ILE A 155 5.41 -0.73 -6.43
N ALA A 156 4.75 -1.73 -5.84
CA ALA A 156 5.07 -3.14 -6.05
C ALA A 156 4.88 -3.58 -7.52
N SER A 157 3.93 -2.95 -8.23
CA SER A 157 3.68 -3.24 -9.66
C SER A 157 4.87 -2.95 -10.57
N GLY A 158 5.80 -2.08 -10.16
CA GLY A 158 6.93 -1.64 -10.98
C GLY A 158 6.55 -0.83 -12.23
N SER A 159 5.26 -0.57 -12.45
CA SER A 159 4.75 0.21 -13.57
C SER A 159 4.98 1.70 -13.34
N GLU A 160 5.80 2.33 -14.19
CA GLU A 160 6.05 3.77 -14.15
C GLU A 160 4.75 4.57 -14.23
N PHE A 161 3.83 4.17 -15.12
CA PHE A 161 2.53 4.81 -15.26
C PHE A 161 1.70 4.74 -13.96
N ASN A 162 1.66 3.58 -13.31
CA ASN A 162 0.91 3.40 -12.06
C ASN A 162 1.55 4.21 -10.94
N ILE A 163 2.89 4.18 -10.82
CA ILE A 163 3.65 4.93 -9.82
C ILE A 163 3.43 6.44 -9.99
N VAL A 164 3.53 6.97 -11.21
CA VAL A 164 3.30 8.40 -11.49
C VAL A 164 1.85 8.80 -11.20
N THR A 165 0.88 7.98 -11.61
CA THR A 165 -0.55 8.26 -11.39
C THR A 165 -0.88 8.25 -9.89
N SER A 166 -0.44 7.22 -9.16
CA SER A 166 -0.64 7.11 -7.71
C SER A 166 0.09 8.21 -6.92
N ARG A 167 1.28 8.63 -7.36
CA ARG A 167 1.97 9.78 -6.75
C ARG A 167 1.20 11.08 -6.96
N ARG A 168 0.67 11.35 -8.16
CA ARG A 168 -0.20 12.51 -8.42
C ARG A 168 -1.42 12.50 -7.51
N ARG A 169 -2.01 11.31 -7.33
CA ARG A 169 -3.13 11.08 -6.41
C ARG A 169 -2.79 11.43 -4.96
N LEU A 170 -1.62 11.00 -4.47
CA LEU A 170 -1.12 11.37 -3.15
C LEU A 170 -0.95 12.90 -3.01
N SER A 171 -0.32 13.56 -4.00
CA SER A 171 -0.13 15.02 -4.01
C SER A 171 -1.46 15.79 -4.01
N ALA A 172 -2.47 15.32 -4.76
CA ALA A 172 -3.81 15.93 -4.75
C ALA A 172 -4.47 15.89 -3.36
N ASN A 173 -4.11 14.91 -2.53
CA ASN A 173 -4.64 14.70 -1.19
C ASN A 173 -3.84 15.37 -0.07
N GLU A 174 -2.69 15.97 -0.36
CA GLU A 174 -1.75 16.52 0.63
C GLU A 174 -2.39 17.56 1.56
N ARG A 175 -3.17 18.49 1.00
CA ARG A 175 -3.89 19.51 1.78
C ARG A 175 -4.89 18.89 2.76
N TRP A 176 -5.57 17.82 2.36
CA TRP A 176 -6.55 17.14 3.20
C TRP A 176 -5.87 16.31 4.29
N LEU A 177 -4.70 15.73 4.01
CA LEU A 177 -3.88 15.07 5.02
C LEU A 177 -3.41 16.07 6.08
N ALA A 178 -2.87 17.22 5.67
CA ALA A 178 -2.44 18.28 6.58
C ALA A 178 -3.58 18.79 7.47
N ARG A 179 -4.77 19.01 6.89
CA ARG A 179 -5.95 19.41 7.65
C ARG A 179 -6.44 18.30 8.59
N GLY A 180 -6.35 17.04 8.18
CA GLY A 180 -6.64 15.89 9.04
C GLY A 180 -5.73 15.85 10.26
N THR A 181 -4.42 16.08 10.07
CA THR A 181 -3.45 16.17 11.16
C THR A 181 -3.77 17.31 12.12
N GLU A 182 -4.18 18.47 11.61
CA GLU A 182 -4.61 19.59 12.45
C GLU A 182 -5.82 19.22 13.33
N VAL A 183 -6.83 18.54 12.75
CA VAL A 183 -8.01 18.08 13.50
C VAL A 183 -7.60 17.06 14.57
N MET A 184 -6.72 16.11 14.25
CA MET A 184 -6.23 15.13 15.23
C MET A 184 -5.44 15.78 16.36
N ASN A 185 -4.58 16.76 16.06
CA ASN A 185 -3.80 17.46 17.08
C ASN A 185 -4.68 18.23 18.07
N ARG A 186 -5.74 18.88 17.58
CA ARG A 186 -6.69 19.57 18.46
C ARG A 186 -7.49 18.59 19.31
N LEU A 187 -7.91 17.47 18.72
CA LEU A 187 -8.68 16.45 19.42
C LEU A 187 -7.85 15.75 20.50
N LEU A 188 -6.57 15.47 20.25
CA LEU A 188 -5.66 14.87 21.23
C LEU A 188 -5.16 15.86 22.29
N ALA A 189 -5.31 17.17 22.07
CA ALA A 189 -4.98 18.20 23.05
C ALA A 189 -6.10 18.42 24.08
N ASP A 190 -7.31 17.92 23.82
CA ASP A 190 -8.44 18.00 24.73
C ASP A 190 -8.32 16.94 25.84
N PRO A 191 -8.15 17.32 27.12
CA PRO A 191 -8.01 16.37 28.23
C PRO A 191 -9.31 15.60 28.54
N ASP A 192 -10.46 16.10 28.11
CA ASP A 192 -11.78 15.53 28.40
C ASP A 192 -12.30 14.65 27.24
N VAL A 193 -11.47 14.40 26.23
CA VAL A 193 -11.84 13.56 25.09
C VAL A 193 -12.10 12.12 25.51
N ASP A 194 -13.16 11.52 24.95
CA ASP A 194 -13.50 10.12 25.20
C ASP A 194 -12.35 9.18 24.79
N PHE A 195 -12.14 8.13 25.59
CA PHE A 195 -11.02 7.19 25.40
C PHE A 195 -11.07 6.49 24.03
N ASP A 196 -12.26 6.12 23.53
CA ASP A 196 -12.37 5.45 22.24
C ASP A 196 -12.04 6.40 21.08
N ILE A 197 -12.44 7.67 21.21
CA ILE A 197 -12.10 8.71 20.25
C ILE A 197 -10.58 8.94 20.23
N ALA A 198 -9.94 9.11 21.40
CA ALA A 198 -8.49 9.27 21.51
C ALA A 198 -7.72 8.10 20.89
N ARG A 199 -8.17 6.87 21.18
CA ARG A 199 -7.58 5.64 20.65
C ARG A 199 -7.63 5.57 19.13
N ILE A 200 -8.75 5.93 18.51
CA ILE A 200 -8.88 5.94 17.04
C ILE A 200 -8.04 7.08 16.44
N ALA A 201 -8.04 8.27 17.06
CA ALA A 201 -7.24 9.40 16.61
C ALA A 201 -5.73 9.09 16.61
N GLN A 202 -5.24 8.37 17.61
CA GLN A 202 -3.84 7.93 17.61
C GLN A 202 -3.53 6.91 16.50
N ARG A 203 -4.47 5.99 16.20
CA ARG A 203 -4.34 5.09 15.04
C ARG A 203 -4.33 5.84 13.71
N ILE A 204 -5.11 6.92 13.60
CA ILE A 204 -5.07 7.82 12.44
C ILE A 204 -3.68 8.45 12.30
N GLY A 205 -3.09 8.95 13.39
CA GLY A 205 -1.72 9.49 13.37
C GLY A 205 -0.68 8.47 12.88
N LEU A 206 -0.79 7.20 13.29
CA LEU A 206 0.07 6.12 12.78
C LEU A 206 -0.14 5.84 11.29
N ALA A 207 -1.39 5.84 10.82
CA ALA A 207 -1.71 5.68 9.39
C ALA A 207 -1.16 6.85 8.56
N GLN A 208 -1.27 8.09 9.04
CA GLN A 208 -0.69 9.26 8.39
C GLN A 208 0.85 9.17 8.31
N SER A 209 1.50 8.69 9.37
CA SER A 209 2.95 8.46 9.36
C SER A 209 3.38 7.39 8.35
N ARG A 210 2.59 6.31 8.19
CA ARG A 210 2.81 5.31 7.14
C ARG A 210 2.70 5.93 5.76
N LEU A 211 1.62 6.69 5.52
CA LEU A 211 1.39 7.35 4.24
C LEU A 211 2.53 8.32 3.86
N ALA A 212 3.06 9.08 4.83
CA ALA A 212 4.22 9.95 4.61
C ALA A 212 5.49 9.17 4.20
N ARG A 213 5.67 7.94 4.68
CA ARG A 213 6.79 7.06 4.24
C ARG A 213 6.60 6.52 2.83
N VAL A 214 5.36 6.40 2.37
CA VAL A 214 5.05 5.96 1.01
C VAL A 214 5.51 7.00 -0.02
N ASP A 215 5.43 8.29 0.28
CA ASP A 215 5.95 9.36 -0.60
C ASP A 215 7.45 9.18 -0.91
N ALA A 216 8.26 8.93 0.13
CA ALA A 216 9.68 8.63 -0.04
C ALA A 216 9.92 7.32 -0.83
N SER A 217 8.99 6.36 -0.74
CA SER A 217 9.07 5.10 -1.47
C SER A 217 8.75 5.27 -2.95
N PHE A 218 7.81 6.14 -3.31
CA PHE A 218 7.59 6.53 -4.70
C PHE A 218 8.85 7.14 -5.33
N GLN A 219 9.53 8.05 -4.63
CA GLN A 219 10.75 8.66 -5.17
C GLN A 219 11.86 7.63 -5.40
N ARG A 220 12.04 6.67 -4.47
CA ARG A 220 12.98 5.56 -4.67
C ARG A 220 12.61 4.66 -5.85
N ALA A 221 11.33 4.33 -5.99
CA ALA A 221 10.84 3.49 -7.08
C ALA A 221 11.07 4.16 -8.45
N LEU A 222 10.78 5.46 -8.57
CA LEU A 222 11.05 6.24 -9.78
C LEU A 222 12.55 6.30 -10.11
N ASN A 223 13.39 6.58 -9.12
CA ASN A 223 14.85 6.58 -9.32
C ASN A 223 15.36 5.21 -9.79
N LYS A 224 14.79 4.11 -9.28
CA LYS A 224 15.13 2.75 -9.70
C LYS A 224 14.72 2.49 -11.16
N ILE A 225 13.51 2.91 -11.55
CA ILE A 225 13.04 2.82 -12.94
C ILE A 225 13.93 3.64 -13.87
N GLU A 226 14.29 4.86 -13.46
CA GLU A 226 15.17 5.73 -14.22
C GLU A 226 16.57 5.13 -14.40
N ALA A 227 17.13 4.51 -13.34
CA ALA A 227 18.42 3.82 -13.41
C ALA A 227 18.40 2.56 -14.31
N GLN A 228 17.23 1.92 -14.46
CA GLN A 228 17.03 0.73 -15.31
C GLN A 228 16.64 1.07 -16.75
N ARG A 229 16.55 2.36 -17.09
CA ARG A 229 16.13 2.84 -18.42
C ARG A 229 17.19 2.48 -19.47
N VAL A 230 16.78 1.73 -20.50
CA VAL A 230 17.66 1.36 -21.62
C VAL A 230 17.94 2.60 -22.47
N THR A 231 19.16 3.12 -22.37
CA THR A 231 19.60 4.28 -23.15
C THR A 231 20.03 3.86 -24.55
N LEU A 232 19.08 3.82 -25.48
CA LEU A 232 19.41 3.79 -26.91
C LEU A 232 19.87 5.18 -27.35
N GLY A 233 21.18 5.39 -27.40
CA GLY A 233 21.79 6.68 -27.77
C GLY A 233 21.54 7.81 -26.76
N ALA A 234 21.76 9.06 -27.20
CA ALA A 234 21.69 10.25 -26.33
C ALA A 234 20.28 10.59 -25.81
N SER A 235 19.21 9.92 -26.26
CA SER A 235 17.83 10.31 -25.94
C SER A 235 17.08 9.38 -24.98
N GLY A 236 17.64 8.24 -24.58
CA GLY A 236 17.08 7.34 -23.57
C GLY A 236 15.58 7.06 -23.66
N ILE A 237 15.15 6.04 -24.39
CA ILE A 237 13.72 5.70 -24.52
C ILE A 237 13.25 4.96 -23.26
N SER A 238 12.17 5.41 -22.61
CA SER A 238 11.54 4.76 -21.46
C SER A 238 10.41 3.80 -21.86
N SER A 239 10.01 2.91 -20.95
CA SER A 239 8.81 2.08 -21.12
C SER A 239 7.54 2.91 -21.31
N SER A 240 7.46 4.08 -20.66
CA SER A 240 6.37 5.03 -20.81
C SER A 240 6.37 5.70 -22.18
N ASP A 241 7.53 5.97 -22.77
CA ASP A 241 7.64 6.51 -24.13
C ASP A 241 7.16 5.48 -25.16
N VAL A 242 7.54 4.21 -24.98
CA VAL A 242 7.04 3.10 -25.82
C VAL A 242 5.53 2.96 -25.67
N ALA A 243 4.99 2.98 -24.45
CA ALA A 243 3.56 2.89 -24.21
C ALA A 243 2.78 4.09 -24.79
N ALA A 244 3.31 5.31 -24.65
CA ALA A 244 2.71 6.52 -25.23
C ALA A 244 2.72 6.48 -26.76
N TRP A 245 3.83 6.02 -27.36
CA TRP A 245 3.93 5.82 -28.80
C TRP A 245 2.95 4.76 -29.30
N LEU A 246 2.82 3.62 -28.59
CA LEU A 246 1.86 2.55 -28.91
C LEU A 246 0.41 3.05 -28.89
N ARG A 247 0.02 3.89 -27.91
CA ARG A 247 -1.33 4.49 -27.86
C ARG A 247 -1.62 5.41 -29.06
N GLY A 248 -0.60 5.94 -29.71
CA GLY A 248 -0.73 6.79 -30.89
C GLY A 248 -0.79 6.01 -32.22
N GLN A 249 -0.56 4.70 -32.20
CA GLN A 249 -0.56 3.89 -33.43
C GLN A 249 -1.99 3.50 -33.83
N ASN A 250 -2.21 3.31 -35.14
CA ASN A 250 -3.49 2.81 -35.63
C ASN A 250 -3.62 1.29 -35.44
N LEU A 251 -4.85 0.79 -35.49
CA LEU A 251 -5.16 -0.61 -35.22
C LEU A 251 -4.41 -1.58 -36.15
N GLY A 252 -4.21 -1.21 -37.41
CA GLY A 252 -3.47 -2.04 -38.39
C GLY A 252 -1.98 -2.12 -38.11
N GLN A 253 -1.36 -1.02 -37.65
CA GLN A 253 0.04 -1.00 -37.23
C GLN A 253 0.26 -1.84 -35.97
N LEU A 254 -0.66 -1.74 -35.00
CA LEU A 254 -0.59 -2.54 -33.78
C LEU A 254 -0.78 -4.04 -34.09
N ALA A 255 -1.73 -4.38 -34.97
CA ALA A 255 -1.92 -5.77 -35.41
C ALA A 255 -0.69 -6.31 -36.14
N GLY A 256 -0.08 -5.53 -37.04
CA GLY A 256 1.15 -5.93 -37.74
C GLY A 256 2.36 -6.11 -36.81
N MET A 257 2.43 -5.40 -35.68
CA MET A 257 3.47 -5.65 -34.66
C MET A 257 3.26 -6.99 -33.92
N ALA A 258 2.05 -7.54 -33.96
CA ALA A 258 1.66 -8.75 -33.27
C ALA A 258 1.56 -9.99 -34.18
N ASP A 259 1.76 -9.84 -35.49
CA ASP A 259 1.53 -10.88 -36.52
C ASP A 259 2.27 -12.20 -36.24
N ASP A 260 3.48 -12.13 -35.68
CA ASP A 260 4.28 -13.32 -35.28
C ASP A 260 4.36 -13.51 -33.75
N ALA A 261 3.76 -12.60 -32.97
CA ALA A 261 3.76 -12.66 -31.51
C ALA A 261 2.53 -13.41 -30.95
N ILE A 262 1.47 -13.55 -31.74
CA ILE A 262 0.22 -14.21 -31.35
C ILE A 262 0.13 -15.54 -32.08
N SER A 263 0.32 -16.64 -31.34
CA SER A 263 0.01 -17.96 -31.87
C SER A 263 -1.49 -18.23 -31.71
N LEU A 264 -2.18 -18.53 -32.80
CA LEU A 264 -3.55 -19.05 -32.77
C LEU A 264 -3.53 -20.46 -32.20
N VAL A 265 -3.63 -20.57 -30.89
CA VAL A 265 -3.87 -21.85 -30.21
C VAL A 265 -5.38 -22.08 -30.21
N PRO A 266 -5.90 -23.16 -30.79
CA PRO A 266 -7.31 -23.49 -30.65
C PRO A 266 -7.63 -23.67 -29.16
N ASP A 267 -8.77 -23.13 -28.74
CA ASP A 267 -9.23 -23.21 -27.35
C ASP A 267 -9.27 -24.70 -26.93
N LEU A 268 -8.49 -25.07 -25.91
CA LEU A 268 -8.33 -26.47 -25.46
C LEU A 268 -9.67 -27.22 -25.21
N PRO A 269 -10.75 -26.58 -24.72
CA PRO A 269 -12.05 -27.23 -24.57
C PRO A 269 -12.69 -27.69 -25.89
N LEU A 270 -12.23 -27.19 -27.04
CA LEU A 270 -12.76 -27.58 -28.35
C LEU A 270 -12.14 -28.89 -28.87
N VAL A 271 -10.98 -29.30 -28.35
CA VAL A 271 -10.19 -30.45 -28.85
C VAL A 271 -10.36 -31.68 -27.96
N ALA A 272 -10.54 -31.50 -26.65
CA ALA A 272 -10.83 -32.57 -25.69
C ALA A 272 -11.47 -31.99 -24.40
N GLY A 273 -12.32 -32.77 -23.73
CA GLY A 273 -12.86 -32.39 -22.43
C GLY A 273 -11.75 -32.27 -21.37
N GLY A 274 -12.02 -31.50 -20.31
CA GLY A 274 -11.02 -31.23 -19.26
C GLY A 274 -10.50 -32.49 -18.56
N HIS A 275 -11.27 -33.58 -18.56
CA HIS A 275 -10.90 -34.85 -17.96
C HIS A 275 -9.94 -35.64 -18.87
N GLU A 276 -10.18 -35.65 -20.18
CA GLU A 276 -9.31 -36.32 -21.15
C GLU A 276 -7.93 -35.65 -21.26
N LEU A 277 -7.90 -34.32 -21.10
CA LEU A 277 -6.65 -33.57 -21.01
C LEU A 277 -5.90 -33.85 -19.71
N LEU A 278 -6.63 -33.97 -18.59
CA LEU A 278 -6.04 -34.29 -17.29
C LEU A 278 -5.43 -35.70 -17.29
N ASP A 279 -6.15 -36.70 -17.81
CA ASP A 279 -5.67 -38.09 -17.88
C ASP A 279 -4.43 -38.22 -18.78
N ARG A 280 -4.40 -37.51 -19.92
CA ARG A 280 -3.24 -37.51 -20.82
C ARG A 280 -2.06 -36.75 -20.22
N ALA A 281 -2.32 -35.62 -19.56
CA ALA A 281 -1.29 -34.86 -18.86
C ALA A 281 -0.70 -35.66 -17.70
N GLU A 282 -1.52 -36.39 -16.94
CA GLU A 282 -1.07 -37.21 -15.81
C GLU A 282 -0.17 -38.35 -16.27
N VAL A 283 -0.51 -39.03 -17.38
CA VAL A 283 0.32 -40.08 -17.97
C VAL A 283 1.65 -39.49 -18.48
N VAL A 284 1.62 -38.39 -19.23
CA VAL A 284 2.84 -37.75 -19.76
C VAL A 284 3.72 -37.19 -18.64
N LEU A 285 3.14 -36.52 -17.64
CA LEU A 285 3.87 -36.02 -16.47
C LEU A 285 4.45 -37.17 -15.65
N SER A 286 3.72 -38.27 -15.46
CA SER A 286 4.23 -39.44 -14.74
C SER A 286 5.39 -40.11 -15.47
N GLU A 287 5.32 -40.18 -16.80
CA GLU A 287 6.40 -40.70 -17.64
C GLU A 287 7.60 -39.74 -17.71
N GLU A 288 7.39 -38.42 -17.81
CA GLU A 288 8.45 -37.41 -17.77
C GLU A 288 9.11 -37.31 -16.39
N VAL A 289 8.36 -37.39 -15.31
CA VAL A 289 8.90 -37.40 -13.94
C VAL A 289 9.73 -38.66 -13.73
N ARG A 290 9.23 -39.84 -14.15
CA ARG A 290 10.05 -41.06 -14.16
C ARG A 290 11.29 -40.93 -15.04
N ALA A 291 11.16 -40.33 -16.23
CA ALA A 291 12.30 -40.11 -17.11
C ALA A 291 13.33 -39.18 -16.46
N ARG A 292 12.92 -38.07 -15.81
CA ARG A 292 13.80 -37.15 -15.07
C ARG A 292 14.42 -37.76 -13.81
N GLU A 293 13.70 -38.64 -13.11
CA GLU A 293 14.25 -39.40 -11.98
C GLU A 293 15.30 -40.44 -12.43
N THR A 294 15.17 -40.96 -13.65
CA THR A 294 16.10 -41.93 -14.24
C THR A 294 17.22 -41.23 -15.04
N ASP A 295 17.01 -39.99 -15.45
CA ASP A 295 17.96 -39.17 -16.20
C ASP A 295 18.88 -38.40 -15.25
N GLN A 296 19.98 -39.06 -14.88
CA GLN A 296 21.10 -38.43 -14.17
C GLN A 296 22.11 -37.80 -15.15
N ALA A 297 21.77 -37.68 -16.44
CA ALA A 297 22.66 -37.02 -17.37
C ALA A 297 22.67 -35.52 -17.07
N LEU A 298 23.84 -35.00 -16.74
CA LEU A 298 24.07 -33.56 -16.76
C LEU A 298 23.77 -33.06 -18.18
N PRO A 299 23.01 -31.96 -18.35
CA PRO A 299 22.75 -31.41 -19.66
C PRO A 299 24.08 -31.14 -20.39
N PRO A 300 24.13 -31.30 -21.72
CA PRO A 300 25.33 -30.99 -22.48
C PRO A 300 25.75 -29.55 -22.16
N PRO A 301 27.05 -29.28 -21.98
CA PRO A 301 27.52 -27.97 -21.57
C PRO A 301 26.99 -26.94 -22.56
N GLY A 302 26.08 -26.08 -22.08
CA GLY A 302 25.59 -24.97 -22.86
C GLY A 302 26.76 -24.05 -23.17
N SER A 303 26.84 -23.56 -24.40
CA SER A 303 27.73 -22.45 -24.75
C SER A 303 27.17 -21.16 -24.16
N ALA A 304 27.12 -21.08 -22.84
CA ALA A 304 27.20 -19.79 -22.17
C ALA A 304 28.57 -19.21 -22.50
N GLU A 305 28.68 -17.89 -22.65
CA GLU A 305 29.98 -17.26 -22.47
C GLU A 305 30.51 -17.78 -21.14
N VAL A 306 31.64 -18.47 -21.19
CA VAL A 306 32.35 -18.86 -19.99
C VAL A 306 32.67 -17.56 -19.31
N ASP A 307 31.88 -17.20 -18.29
CA ASP A 307 32.28 -16.20 -17.33
C ASP A 307 33.61 -16.72 -16.80
N THR A 308 34.68 -16.10 -17.28
CA THR A 308 36.02 -16.56 -16.99
C THR A 308 36.25 -16.27 -15.53
N ARG A 309 36.03 -17.34 -14.75
CA ARG A 309 36.29 -17.53 -13.33
C ARG A 309 35.02 -17.31 -12.48
N PRO A 310 34.60 -18.27 -11.63
CA PRO A 310 33.79 -17.89 -10.47
C PRO A 310 34.53 -16.73 -9.80
N GLU A 311 33.84 -15.67 -9.39
CA GLU A 311 34.42 -14.66 -8.50
C GLU A 311 35.06 -15.43 -7.34
N HIS A 312 36.38 -15.62 -7.42
CA HIS A 312 37.13 -16.18 -6.33
C HIS A 312 37.07 -15.08 -5.31
N GLU A 313 36.34 -15.31 -4.23
CA GLU A 313 36.31 -14.38 -3.11
C GLU A 313 37.77 -14.07 -2.77
N ASP A 314 38.19 -12.81 -2.95
CA ASP A 314 39.56 -12.40 -2.69
C ASP A 314 39.74 -12.32 -1.17
N LEU A 315 40.06 -13.46 -0.58
CA LEU A 315 40.25 -13.62 0.85
C LEU A 315 41.56 -13.01 1.35
N ALA A 316 42.37 -12.38 0.49
CA ALA A 316 43.64 -11.76 0.89
C ALA A 316 43.46 -10.72 1.99
N LEU A 317 42.34 -9.97 1.98
CA LEU A 317 42.00 -9.02 3.03
C LEU A 317 41.73 -9.71 4.38
N LEU A 318 41.01 -10.84 4.37
CA LEU A 318 40.73 -11.63 5.57
C LEU A 318 42.00 -12.28 6.11
N GLU A 319 42.82 -12.90 5.25
CA GLU A 319 44.08 -13.54 5.65
C GLU A 319 45.09 -12.54 6.22
N HIS A 320 45.20 -11.36 5.60
CA HIS A 320 46.03 -10.28 6.12
C HIS A 320 45.51 -9.79 7.48
N PHE A 321 44.19 -9.63 7.62
CA PHE A 321 43.59 -9.20 8.87
C PHE A 321 43.75 -10.24 9.99
N THR A 322 43.56 -11.52 9.67
CA THR A 322 43.80 -12.66 10.56
C THR A 322 45.21 -12.63 11.12
N ARG A 323 46.22 -12.47 10.24
CA ARG A 323 47.63 -12.34 10.66
C ARG A 323 47.86 -11.13 11.56
N ARG A 324 47.29 -9.96 11.22
CA ARG A 324 47.41 -8.73 12.00
C ARG A 324 46.84 -8.88 13.42
N ILE A 325 45.68 -9.52 13.56
CA ILE A 325 45.06 -9.77 14.87
C ILE A 325 45.85 -10.83 15.64
N SER A 326 46.28 -11.92 14.99
CA SER A 326 47.04 -12.98 15.66
C SER A 326 48.38 -12.50 16.24
N ALA A 327 48.96 -11.44 15.65
CA ALA A 327 50.22 -10.86 16.06
C ALA A 327 50.05 -9.70 17.07
N LEU A 328 48.83 -9.47 17.57
CA LEU A 328 48.56 -8.36 18.47
C LEU A 328 49.23 -8.60 19.84
N PRO A 329 50.16 -7.74 20.29
CA PRO A 329 50.92 -7.99 21.52
C PRO A 329 50.11 -7.69 22.79
N ASP A 330 49.26 -6.67 22.75
CA ASP A 330 48.45 -6.17 23.85
C ASP A 330 47.13 -5.58 23.33
N ALA A 331 46.21 -5.26 24.25
CA ALA A 331 44.91 -4.67 23.91
C ALA A 331 45.06 -3.37 23.10
N ALA A 332 44.30 -3.27 22.01
CA ALA A 332 44.34 -2.13 21.09
C ALA A 332 42.94 -1.55 20.82
N PRO A 333 42.84 -0.22 20.60
CA PRO A 333 41.56 0.42 20.26
C PRO A 333 41.00 -0.11 18.94
N LEU A 334 39.68 -0.33 18.89
CA LEU A 334 38.98 -0.84 17.71
C LEU A 334 39.25 -0.01 16.46
N ALA A 335 39.22 1.33 16.59
CA ALA A 335 39.52 2.27 15.50
C ALA A 335 40.89 2.02 14.86
N ALA A 336 41.90 1.71 15.68
CA ALA A 336 43.26 1.45 15.22
C ALA A 336 43.43 0.04 14.62
N ILE A 337 42.52 -0.89 14.89
CA ILE A 337 42.56 -2.25 14.36
C ILE A 337 41.90 -2.34 12.98
N VAL A 338 40.77 -1.64 12.79
CA VAL A 338 40.01 -1.71 11.54
C VAL A 338 40.53 -0.76 10.46
N SER A 339 41.31 0.26 10.83
CA SER A 339 41.85 1.25 9.89
C SER A 339 42.80 0.66 8.83
N GLY A 340 42.83 1.35 7.68
CA GLY A 340 43.72 1.14 6.54
C GLY A 340 42.99 0.78 5.24
N GLY A 341 43.22 1.55 4.18
CA GLY A 341 42.74 1.20 2.84
C GLY A 341 41.33 1.69 2.52
N GLY A 342 40.82 2.69 3.26
CA GLY A 342 39.52 3.31 3.01
C GLY A 342 38.35 2.62 3.69
N PHE A 343 37.14 3.14 3.40
CA PHE A 343 35.92 2.80 4.12
C PHE A 343 35.55 1.32 3.96
N ALA A 344 35.53 0.81 2.73
CA ALA A 344 35.09 -0.56 2.45
C ALA A 344 35.94 -1.64 3.16
N PRO A 345 37.29 -1.64 3.10
CA PRO A 345 38.09 -2.60 3.87
C PRO A 345 37.97 -2.44 5.38
N SER A 346 37.77 -1.21 5.87
CA SER A 346 37.62 -0.94 7.31
C SER A 346 36.27 -1.42 7.84
N SER A 347 35.18 -1.19 7.10
CA SER A 347 33.84 -1.73 7.39
C SER A 347 33.82 -3.26 7.32
N TYR A 348 34.52 -3.86 6.35
CA TYR A 348 34.67 -5.30 6.25
C TYR A 348 35.35 -5.88 7.51
N ARG A 349 36.48 -5.33 7.94
CA ARG A 349 37.18 -5.75 9.17
C ARG A 349 36.32 -5.60 10.42
N LEU A 350 35.55 -4.52 10.51
CA LEU A 350 34.60 -4.32 11.62
C LEU A 350 33.51 -5.39 11.61
N SER A 351 32.95 -5.73 10.45
CA SER A 351 31.94 -6.79 10.32
C SER A 351 32.49 -8.17 10.72
N MET A 352 33.76 -8.45 10.42
CA MET A 352 34.43 -9.68 10.85
C MET A 352 34.63 -9.71 12.36
N LEU A 353 35.02 -8.59 12.99
CA LEU A 353 35.16 -8.51 14.44
C LEU A 353 33.83 -8.69 15.19
N ALA A 354 32.71 -8.29 14.59
CA ALA A 354 31.37 -8.48 15.17
C ALA A 354 31.01 -9.97 15.32
N LEU A 355 31.58 -10.85 14.49
CA LEU A 355 31.36 -12.29 14.60
C LEU A 355 31.90 -12.88 15.91
N PHE A 356 32.87 -12.24 16.57
CA PHE A 356 33.34 -12.68 17.90
C PHE A 356 32.40 -12.26 19.05
N ALA A 357 31.50 -11.30 18.82
CA ALA A 357 30.56 -10.83 19.83
C ALA A 357 29.27 -11.67 19.85
N ASP A 358 28.87 -12.22 18.70
CA ASP A 358 27.80 -13.20 18.60
C ASP A 358 28.39 -14.61 18.76
N GLU A 359 27.90 -15.39 19.74
CA GLU A 359 28.18 -16.83 19.84
C GLU A 359 27.48 -17.61 18.71
N ALA A 360 27.72 -17.24 17.45
CA ALA A 360 27.19 -17.88 16.28
C ALA A 360 28.07 -19.08 15.89
N ASP A 361 27.44 -20.22 15.57
CA ASP A 361 28.10 -21.36 14.92
C ASP A 361 28.62 -20.93 13.54
N GLY A 362 29.88 -20.49 13.49
CA GLY A 362 30.58 -20.13 12.27
C GLY A 362 30.99 -21.38 11.46
N PRO A 363 31.36 -21.21 10.18
CA PRO A 363 31.86 -22.31 9.35
C PRO A 363 33.03 -23.05 10.03
N THR A 364 32.95 -24.37 10.10
CA THR A 364 33.98 -25.21 10.74
C THR A 364 35.28 -25.33 9.93
N GLU A 365 35.23 -25.08 8.63
CA GLU A 365 36.36 -25.14 7.69
C GLU A 365 36.52 -23.85 6.88
N GLY A 366 37.75 -23.54 6.47
CA GLY A 366 38.10 -22.39 5.64
C GLY A 366 38.62 -21.14 6.41
N PRO A 367 39.07 -20.09 5.69
CA PRO A 367 39.72 -18.92 6.30
C PRO A 367 38.86 -18.15 7.32
N VAL A 368 37.54 -18.14 7.16
CA VAL A 368 36.61 -17.56 8.16
C VAL A 368 36.60 -18.39 9.45
N GLY A 369 36.63 -19.72 9.35
CA GLY A 369 36.72 -20.61 10.51
C GLY A 369 38.09 -20.53 11.21
N GLU A 370 39.17 -20.28 10.48
CA GLU A 370 40.48 -19.96 11.07
C GLU A 370 40.46 -18.63 11.83
N PHE A 371 39.85 -17.59 11.23
CA PHE A 371 39.68 -16.30 11.87
C PHE A 371 38.88 -16.41 13.17
N MET A 372 37.73 -17.08 13.16
CA MET A 372 36.87 -17.25 14.34
C MET A 372 37.50 -18.03 15.50
N ARG A 373 38.54 -18.83 15.23
CA ARG A 373 39.29 -19.58 16.26
C ARG A 373 40.43 -18.78 16.90
N LEU A 374 40.67 -17.54 16.46
CA LEU A 374 41.70 -16.70 17.07
C LEU A 374 41.40 -16.49 18.56
N PRO A 375 42.41 -16.61 19.45
CA PRO A 375 42.25 -16.41 20.88
C PRO A 375 42.22 -14.90 21.17
N VAL A 376 41.14 -14.23 20.77
CA VAL A 376 40.94 -12.80 21.02
C VAL A 376 39.57 -12.55 21.65
N GLU A 377 39.48 -11.45 22.39
CA GLU A 377 38.24 -10.92 22.92
C GLU A 377 38.01 -9.52 22.34
N VAL A 378 36.78 -9.29 21.91
CA VAL A 378 36.37 -8.03 21.30
C VAL A 378 35.28 -7.43 22.17
N PHE A 379 35.51 -6.20 22.63
CA PHE A 379 34.55 -5.45 23.42
C PHE A 379 34.07 -4.25 22.62
N PHE A 380 32.76 -4.17 22.42
CA PHE A 380 32.07 -3.04 21.80
C PHE A 380 31.33 -2.23 22.88
N THR A 381 31.20 -0.93 22.65
CA THR A 381 30.36 -0.04 23.46
C THR A 381 29.53 0.84 22.54
N ASP A 382 28.41 1.36 23.05
CA ASP A 382 27.51 2.23 22.28
C ASP A 382 28.01 3.69 22.17
N GLU A 383 29.17 4.00 22.76
CA GLU A 383 29.76 5.34 22.75
C GLU A 383 30.56 5.56 21.46
N LEU A 384 30.26 6.61 20.69
CA LEU A 384 30.98 6.92 19.45
C LEU A 384 32.22 7.77 19.72
N THR A 385 33.33 7.45 19.04
CA THR A 385 34.59 8.22 19.09
C THR A 385 34.95 8.73 17.68
N PRO A 386 35.40 9.99 17.52
CA PRO A 386 35.85 10.52 16.24
C PRO A 386 37.16 9.88 15.78
N VAL A 387 37.21 9.54 14.48
CA VAL A 387 38.38 8.92 13.83
C VAL A 387 38.92 9.83 12.72
N HIS A 388 38.05 10.28 11.82
CA HIS A 388 38.38 11.15 10.67
C HIS A 388 39.46 10.58 9.73
N GLU A 389 39.56 9.26 9.64
CA GLU A 389 40.48 8.53 8.76
C GLU A 389 39.70 7.49 7.93
N ASP A 390 40.24 7.09 6.78
CA ASP A 390 39.64 6.05 5.91
C ASP A 390 38.16 6.29 5.51
N GLY A 391 37.70 7.55 5.51
CA GLY A 391 36.30 7.88 5.23
C GLY A 391 35.33 7.59 6.39
N ILE A 392 35.87 7.31 7.59
CA ILE A 392 35.11 7.06 8.81
C ILE A 392 35.15 8.31 9.70
N ALA A 393 34.01 8.98 9.85
CA ALA A 393 33.90 10.14 10.75
C ALA A 393 33.85 9.73 12.22
N LEU A 394 33.05 8.71 12.54
CA LEU A 394 32.79 8.21 13.90
C LEU A 394 32.80 6.68 13.87
N ILE A 395 33.29 6.05 14.94
CA ILE A 395 33.20 4.60 15.17
C ILE A 395 32.80 4.31 16.62
N SER A 396 32.10 3.22 16.88
CA SER A 396 31.87 2.72 18.23
C SER A 396 33.20 2.53 18.97
N ARG A 397 33.26 2.99 20.22
CA ARG A 397 34.42 2.80 21.07
C ARG A 397 34.48 1.32 21.43
N GLY A 398 35.65 0.72 21.25
CA GLY A 398 35.86 -0.68 21.53
C GLY A 398 37.33 -1.03 21.65
N VAL A 399 37.60 -2.25 22.10
CA VAL A 399 38.95 -2.78 22.32
C VAL A 399 39.00 -4.22 21.82
N VAL A 400 40.08 -4.56 21.11
CA VAL A 400 40.43 -5.93 20.75
C VAL A 400 41.64 -6.33 21.59
N ALA A 401 41.55 -7.45 22.31
CA ALA A 401 42.61 -7.93 23.19
C ALA A 401 42.90 -9.42 22.97
N PRO A 402 44.17 -9.87 23.05
CA PRO A 402 44.48 -11.29 23.08
C PRO A 402 43.89 -11.95 24.35
N ARG A 403 43.18 -13.06 24.18
CA ARG A 403 42.69 -13.89 25.29
C ARG A 403 43.89 -14.55 25.96
N ARG A 404 44.27 -14.10 27.15
CA ARG A 404 45.33 -14.75 27.93
C ARG A 404 44.81 -16.10 28.45
N PRO A 405 45.60 -17.19 28.36
CA PRO A 405 45.22 -18.44 29.00
C PRO A 405 45.10 -18.21 30.52
N ALA A 406 44.02 -18.72 31.11
CA ALA A 406 43.81 -18.64 32.55
C ALA A 406 45.03 -19.25 33.29
N PRO A 407 45.52 -18.63 34.39
CA PRO A 407 46.58 -19.25 35.18
C PRO A 407 46.08 -20.60 35.72
N PRO A 408 46.93 -21.65 35.76
CA PRO A 408 46.53 -22.94 36.29
C PRO A 408 46.06 -22.78 37.73
N ALA A 409 44.88 -23.35 38.03
CA ALA A 409 44.30 -23.32 39.36
C ALA A 409 45.28 -23.93 40.38
N THR A 410 45.69 -23.14 41.37
CA THR A 410 46.45 -23.63 42.52
C THR A 410 45.55 -24.55 43.34
N GLU A 411 45.87 -25.85 43.38
CA GLU A 411 45.25 -26.82 44.27
C GLU A 411 45.46 -26.42 45.75
N PRO A 412 44.46 -26.58 46.63
CA PRO A 412 44.61 -26.30 48.05
C PRO A 412 45.42 -27.39 48.75
N THR A 413 46.50 -26.99 49.43
CA THR A 413 47.28 -27.85 50.32
C THR A 413 46.42 -28.31 51.51
N ARG A 414 46.47 -29.62 51.81
CA ARG A 414 45.84 -30.27 52.97
C ARG A 414 46.39 -29.80 54.31
#